data_AF-A0A7K8MKS7-F1
#
_entry.id   AF-A0A7K8MKS7-F1
#
_cell.length_a   1.000
_cell.length_b   1.000
_cell.length_c   1.000
_cell.angle_alpha   90.00
_cell.angle_beta   90.00
_cell.angle_gamma   90.00
#
_symmetry.space_group_name_H-M   'P 1'
#
loop_
_entity.id
_entity.type
_entity.pdbx_description
1 polymer ?
#
loop_
_entity_poly.entity_id
_entity_poly.type
_entity_poly.pdbx_seq_one_letter_code
_entity_poly.pdbx_strand_id
1 'polypeptide(L)'
;LQHFKECIQFIHECRLGGGGCLVHCLAGVSRSTTVLVAYLMTVTELGWQSCLAATKAARSYVSPNAGFQQQLQEYERTLLREYRAWIRRDYGRNPFQDQEELQRLLG
;
A
#
# COMPACT_ATOMS: atom_id res chain seq x y z
N LEU A 1 -12.01 -1.15 4.56
CA LEU A 1 -11.11 -0.88 5.70
C LEU A 1 -10.83 -2.11 6.56
N GLN A 2 -11.85 -2.92 6.90
CA GLN A 2 -11.73 -4.08 7.80
C GLN A 2 -10.52 -5.00 7.56
N HIS A 3 -10.14 -5.24 6.30
CA HIS A 3 -9.03 -6.15 5.96
C HIS A 3 -7.64 -5.49 5.85
N PHE A 4 -7.55 -4.15 5.92
CA PHE A 4 -6.27 -3.48 5.66
C PHE A 4 -5.21 -3.88 6.68
N LYS A 5 -5.54 -3.94 7.98
CA LYS A 5 -4.57 -4.29 9.02
C LYS A 5 -3.95 -5.67 8.79
N GLU A 6 -4.79 -6.67 8.58
CA GLU A 6 -4.37 -8.06 8.35
C GLU A 6 -3.53 -8.18 7.08
N CYS A 7 -3.98 -7.60 5.96
CA CYS A 7 -3.21 -7.66 4.71
C CYS A 7 -1.87 -6.93 4.80
N ILE A 8 -1.84 -5.75 5.45
CA ILE A 8 -0.62 -4.96 5.63
C ILE A 8 0.39 -5.75 6.46
N GLN A 9 -0.06 -6.34 7.58
CA GLN A 9 0.77 -7.19 8.42
C GLN A 9 1.39 -8.33 7.62
N PHE A 10 0.56 -9.09 6.90
CA PHE A 10 1.00 -10.24 6.11
C PHE A 10 2.05 -9.86 5.06
N ILE A 11 1.82 -8.77 4.31
CA ILE A 11 2.77 -8.29 3.30
C ILE A 11 4.08 -7.83 3.97
N HIS A 12 3.98 -7.10 5.08
CA HIS A 12 5.16 -6.57 5.77
C HIS A 12 6.03 -7.67 6.35
N GLU A 13 5.45 -8.63 7.08
CA GLU A 13 6.16 -9.76 7.67
C GLU A 13 6.80 -10.64 6.59
N CYS A 14 6.10 -10.90 5.47
CA CYS A 14 6.66 -11.65 4.35
C CYS A 14 7.93 -10.98 3.78
N ARG A 15 7.89 -9.66 3.57
CA ARG A 15 9.05 -8.90 3.07
C ARG A 15 10.19 -8.89 4.09
N LEU A 16 9.91 -8.66 5.37
CA LEU A 16 10.93 -8.67 6.43
C LEU A 16 11.61 -10.04 6.58
N GLY A 17 10.89 -11.13 6.32
CA GLY A 17 11.44 -12.48 6.25
C GLY A 17 12.31 -12.76 5.02
N GLY A 18 12.54 -11.77 4.14
CA GLY A 18 13.29 -11.92 2.89
C GLY A 18 12.51 -12.59 1.76
N GLY A 19 11.19 -12.74 1.90
CA GLY A 19 10.32 -13.36 0.92
C GLY A 19 9.74 -12.37 -0.10
N GLY A 20 9.15 -12.93 -1.17
CA GLY A 20 8.33 -12.19 -2.13
C GLY A 20 6.84 -12.42 -1.87
N CYS A 21 6.04 -11.35 -1.87
CA CYS A 21 4.59 -11.43 -1.68
C CYS A 21 3.84 -11.12 -2.99
N LEU A 22 3.03 -12.07 -3.48
CA LEU A 22 2.14 -11.85 -4.63
C LEU A 22 0.73 -11.49 -4.14
N VAL A 23 0.31 -10.25 -4.37
CA VAL A 23 -1.06 -9.80 -4.09
C VAL A 23 -1.90 -9.88 -5.37
N HIS A 24 -2.85 -10.81 -5.44
CA HIS A 24 -3.68 -11.00 -6.63
C HIS A 24 -5.18 -10.94 -6.33
N CYS A 25 -5.96 -10.65 -7.37
CA CYS A 25 -7.41 -10.88 -7.41
C CYS A 25 -7.73 -11.53 -8.76
N LEU A 26 -8.99 -11.54 -9.21
CA LEU A 26 -9.33 -12.19 -10.48
C LEU A 26 -8.58 -11.58 -11.69
N ALA A 27 -8.59 -10.26 -11.82
CA ALA A 27 -7.97 -9.54 -12.95
C ALA A 27 -6.70 -8.78 -12.56
N GLY A 28 -6.40 -8.66 -11.27
CA GLY A 28 -5.28 -7.83 -10.79
C GLY A 28 -5.46 -6.33 -11.08
N VAL A 29 -6.72 -5.86 -11.21
CA VAL A 29 -7.06 -4.47 -11.58
C VAL A 29 -7.49 -3.63 -10.37
N SER A 30 -8.36 -4.19 -9.52
CA SER A 30 -9.06 -3.41 -8.48
C SER A 30 -8.78 -3.91 -7.06
N ARG A 31 -9.34 -5.04 -6.61
CA ARG A 31 -9.24 -5.50 -5.21
C ARG A 31 -7.80 -5.64 -4.70
N SER A 32 -6.96 -6.34 -5.46
CA SER A 32 -5.53 -6.51 -5.12
C SER A 32 -4.78 -5.18 -5.14
N THR A 33 -5.06 -4.32 -6.12
CA THR A 33 -4.48 -2.97 -6.22
C THR A 33 -4.83 -2.14 -4.99
N THR A 34 -6.08 -2.20 -4.51
CA THR A 34 -6.50 -1.46 -3.31
C THR A 34 -5.70 -1.87 -2.08
N VAL A 35 -5.48 -3.17 -1.89
CA VAL A 35 -4.65 -3.67 -0.78
C VAL A 35 -3.20 -3.22 -0.93
N LEU A 36 -2.63 -3.32 -2.13
CA LEU A 36 -1.26 -2.88 -2.41
C LEU A 36 -1.09 -1.37 -2.15
N VAL A 37 -2.02 -0.54 -2.61
CA VAL A 37 -1.96 0.92 -2.40
C VAL A 37 -2.06 1.25 -0.91
N ALA A 38 -2.96 0.62 -0.16
CA ALA A 38 -3.04 0.81 1.30
C ALA A 38 -1.73 0.42 2.01
N TYR A 39 -1.10 -0.67 1.59
CA TYR A 39 0.22 -1.07 2.10
C TYR A 39 1.29 -0.01 1.80
N LEU A 40 1.39 0.43 0.54
CA LEU A 40 2.36 1.45 0.12
C LEU A 40 2.18 2.77 0.88
N MET A 41 0.94 3.23 1.08
CA MET A 41 0.66 4.41 1.90
C MET A 41 1.18 4.26 3.33
N THR A 42 1.10 3.05 3.90
CA THR A 42 1.51 2.76 5.29
C THR A 42 3.02 2.76 5.48
N VAL A 43 3.78 2.29 4.48
CA VAL A 43 5.24 2.15 4.58
C VAL A 43 6.01 3.34 3.99
N THR A 44 5.30 4.32 3.43
CA THR A 44 5.83 5.58 2.88
C THR A 44 5.14 6.78 3.51
N GLU A 45 5.57 8.00 3.17
CA GLU A 45 4.89 9.23 3.57
C GLU A 45 3.83 9.69 2.55
N LEU A 46 3.62 8.95 1.47
CA LEU A 46 2.71 9.29 0.36
C LEU A 46 1.24 8.99 0.66
N GLY A 47 0.35 9.81 0.09
CA GLY A 47 -1.11 9.62 0.11
C GLY A 47 -1.60 8.65 -0.97
N TRP A 48 -2.92 8.38 -0.98
CA TRP A 48 -3.51 7.36 -1.85
C TRP A 48 -3.35 7.66 -3.34
N GLN A 49 -3.43 8.93 -3.73
CA GLN A 49 -3.31 9.33 -5.13
C GLN A 49 -1.90 9.09 -5.67
N SER A 50 -0.87 9.50 -4.91
CA SER A 50 0.53 9.28 -5.28
C SER A 50 0.88 7.80 -5.31
N CYS A 51 0.45 7.03 -4.30
CA CYS A 51 0.66 5.58 -4.28
C CYS A 51 -0.05 4.87 -5.45
N LEU A 52 -1.28 5.27 -5.79
CA LEU A 52 -1.99 4.72 -6.95
C LEU A 52 -1.34 5.12 -8.27
N ALA A 53 -0.85 6.36 -8.40
CA ALA A 53 -0.13 6.83 -9.58
C ALA A 53 1.19 6.06 -9.78
N ALA A 54 1.98 5.87 -8.73
CA ALA A 54 3.20 5.05 -8.79
C ALA A 54 2.87 3.59 -9.15
N THR A 55 1.79 3.04 -8.60
CA THR A 55 1.32 1.68 -8.94
C THR A 55 0.92 1.59 -10.42
N LYS A 56 0.27 2.63 -10.97
CA LYS A 56 -0.07 2.71 -12.40
C LYS A 56 1.17 2.84 -13.28
N ALA A 57 2.20 3.57 -12.85
CA ALA A 57 3.46 3.65 -13.59
C ALA A 57 4.13 2.27 -13.73
N ALA A 58 4.09 1.44 -12.69
CA ALA A 58 4.59 0.07 -12.74
C ALA A 58 3.63 -0.92 -13.44
N ARG A 59 2.32 -0.68 -13.39
CA ARG A 59 1.27 -1.56 -13.93
C ARG A 59 0.11 -0.74 -14.48
N SER A 60 0.20 -0.37 -15.75
CA SER A 60 -0.65 0.64 -16.42
C SER A 60 -2.17 0.42 -16.36
N TYR A 61 -2.61 -0.84 -16.24
CA TYR A 61 -4.03 -1.21 -16.27
C TYR A 61 -4.69 -1.31 -14.89
N VAL A 62 -3.98 -0.98 -13.80
CA VAL A 62 -4.64 -0.95 -12.49
C VAL A 62 -5.65 0.19 -12.40
N SER A 63 -6.82 -0.12 -11.86
CA SER A 63 -7.92 0.83 -11.73
C SER A 63 -8.88 0.34 -10.63
N PRO A 64 -8.62 0.70 -9.36
CA PRO A 64 -9.60 0.49 -8.30
C PRO A 64 -10.93 1.13 -8.67
N ASN A 65 -12.06 0.44 -8.45
CA ASN A 65 -13.37 1.06 -8.66
C ASN A 65 -13.58 2.26 -7.71
N ALA A 66 -14.60 3.08 -7.99
CA ALA A 66 -14.87 4.30 -7.22
C ALA A 66 -15.05 4.05 -5.71
N GLY A 67 -15.74 2.97 -5.33
CA GLY A 67 -15.93 2.59 -3.93
C GLY A 67 -14.61 2.28 -3.23
N PHE A 68 -13.68 1.60 -3.89
CA PHE A 68 -12.35 1.35 -3.33
C PHE A 68 -11.47 2.59 -3.28
N GLN A 69 -11.59 3.51 -4.25
CA GLN A 69 -10.91 4.81 -4.17
C GLN A 69 -11.41 5.61 -2.97
N GLN A 70 -12.73 5.64 -2.73
CA GLN A 70 -13.31 6.25 -1.52
C GLN A 70 -12.81 5.58 -0.24
N GLN A 71 -12.67 4.25 -0.21
CA GLN A 71 -12.10 3.56 0.95
C GLN A 71 -10.62 3.91 1.18
N LEU A 72 -9.84 4.11 0.13
CA LEU A 72 -8.44 4.56 0.25
C LEU A 72 -8.34 6.00 0.76
N GLN A 73 -9.21 6.88 0.26
CA GLN A 73 -9.32 8.26 0.74
C GLN A 73 -9.72 8.30 2.21
N GLU A 74 -10.70 7.49 2.61
CA GLU A 74 -11.13 7.41 4.01
C GLU A 74 -10.03 6.82 4.89
N TYR A 75 -9.31 5.82 4.40
CA TYR A 75 -8.14 5.26 5.08
C TYR A 75 -7.07 6.33 5.35
N GLU A 76 -6.73 7.14 4.34
CA GLU A 76 -5.79 8.25 4.47
C GLU A 76 -6.21 9.24 5.56
N ARG A 77 -7.50 9.59 5.59
CA ARG A 77 -8.05 10.58 6.52
C ARG A 77 -8.15 10.09 7.96
N THR A 78 -8.41 8.80 8.17
CA THR A 78 -8.84 8.29 9.48
C THR A 78 -7.84 7.36 10.17
N LEU A 79 -7.20 6.46 9.43
CA LEU A 79 -6.44 5.35 10.01
C LEU A 79 -4.95 5.37 9.63
N LEU A 80 -4.58 6.03 8.54
CA LEU A 80 -3.22 5.98 8.01
C LEU A 80 -2.16 6.42 9.03
N ARG A 81 -2.42 7.49 9.79
CA ARG A 81 -1.50 7.96 10.84
C ARG A 81 -1.29 6.91 11.93
N GLU A 82 -2.36 6.26 12.37
CA GLU A 82 -2.30 5.18 13.36
C GLU A 82 -1.53 3.98 12.81
N TYR A 83 -1.76 3.62 11.55
CA TYR A 83 -1.12 2.46 10.92
C TYR A 83 0.37 2.69 10.67
N ARG A 84 0.79 3.90 10.29
CA ARG A 84 2.21 4.30 10.23
C ARG A 84 2.88 4.20 11.59
N ALA A 85 2.20 4.68 12.64
CA ALA A 85 2.71 4.58 14.01
C ALA A 85 2.81 3.12 14.48
N TRP A 86 1.80 2.30 14.17
CA TRP A 86 1.77 0.87 14.45
C TRP A 86 2.93 0.14 13.78
N ILE A 87 3.15 0.32 12.47
CA ILE A 87 4.27 -0.34 11.78
C ILE A 87 5.63 0.06 12.39
N ARG A 88 5.84 1.36 12.65
CA ARG A 88 7.10 1.83 13.27
C ARG A 88 7.32 1.29 14.67
N ARG A 89 6.25 1.15 15.47
CA ARG A 89 6.32 0.64 16.83
C ARG A 89 6.61 -0.87 16.85
N ASP A 90 5.91 -1.65 16.04
CA ASP A 90 5.93 -3.11 16.12
C ASP A 90 7.10 -3.71 15.32
N TYR A 91 7.56 -3.06 14.24
CA TYR A 91 8.62 -3.56 13.36
C TYR A 91 9.88 -2.69 13.33
N GLY A 92 9.86 -1.51 13.96
CA GLY A 92 10.99 -0.60 13.99
C GLY A 92 11.19 0.17 12.68
N ARG A 93 12.46 0.41 12.30
CA ARG A 93 12.80 1.12 11.08
C ARG A 93 12.53 0.22 9.87
N ASN A 94 11.75 0.71 8.91
CA ASN A 94 11.56 0.05 7.61
C ASN A 94 12.92 -0.07 6.89
N PRO A 95 13.43 -1.29 6.58
CA PRO A 95 14.71 -1.46 5.91
C PRO A 95 14.64 -1.24 4.38
N PHE A 96 13.43 -1.12 3.82
CA PHE A 96 13.22 -0.95 2.38
C PHE A 96 13.24 0.53 1.97
N GLN A 97 13.69 0.81 0.73
CA GLN A 97 13.71 2.15 0.13
C GLN A 97 12.37 2.49 -0.55
N ASP A 98 11.26 2.14 0.10
CA ASP A 98 9.91 2.23 -0.50
C ASP A 98 9.58 3.67 -0.91
N GLN A 99 10.00 4.65 -0.11
CA GLN A 99 9.76 6.07 -0.37
C GLN A 99 10.48 6.53 -1.65
N GLU A 100 11.78 6.25 -1.77
CA GLU A 100 12.60 6.65 -2.91
C GLU A 100 12.16 5.93 -4.19
N GLU A 101 11.82 4.64 -4.11
CA GLU A 101 11.35 3.87 -5.26
C GLU A 101 10.03 4.41 -5.81
N LEU A 102 9.06 4.73 -4.95
CA LEU A 102 7.80 5.30 -5.39
C LEU A 102 7.98 6.70 -5.99
N GLN A 103 8.87 7.52 -5.43
CA GLN A 103 9.18 8.84 -5.99
C GLN A 103 9.79 8.73 -7.39
N ARG A 104 10.73 7.80 -7.62
CA ARG A 104 11.29 7.57 -8.97
C ARG A 104 10.24 7.18 -10.00
N LEU A 105 9.21 6.44 -9.60
CA LEU A 105 8.10 6.07 -10.49
C LEU A 105 7.18 7.25 -10.83
N LEU A 106 7.20 8.32 -10.03
CA LEU A 106 6.37 9.50 -10.24
C LEU A 106 7.05 10.59 -11.09
N GLY A 107 8.36 10.47 -11.35
CA GLY A 107 9.16 11.45 -12.09
C GLY A 107 9.83 12.43 -11.15
#